data_AF-A0A1I7MWY2-F1
#
_entry.id   AF-A0A1I7MWY2-F1
#
_cell.length_a   1.000
_cell.length_b   1.000
_cell.length_c   1.000
_cell.angle_alpha   90.00
_cell.angle_beta   90.00
_cell.angle_gamma   90.00
#
_symmetry.space_group_name_H-M   'P 1'
#
loop_
_entity.id
_entity.type
_entity.pdbx_description
1 polymer ?
#
loop_
_entity_poly.entity_id
_entity_poly.type
_entity_poly.pdbx_seq_one_letter_code
_entity_poly.pdbx_strand_id
1 'polypeptide(L)' 'MATHRPEHHSEPVLESGMDYAEHEKTYNGFLIGVKWSVIGTAALLIILYFVVQP' A
#
# COMPACT_ATOMS: atom_id res chain seq x y z
N MET A 1 -28.91 45.03 -5.26
CA MET A 1 -29.28 43.62 -5.13
C MET A 1 -28.27 42.83 -5.95
N ALA A 2 -27.36 42.09 -5.29
CA ALA A 2 -26.30 41.37 -5.99
C ALA A 2 -26.86 40.05 -6.56
N THR A 3 -27.12 40.03 -7.87
CA THR A 3 -27.54 38.84 -8.61
C THR A 3 -26.31 38.24 -9.28
N HIS A 4 -25.47 37.55 -8.52
CA HIS A 4 -24.47 36.66 -9.11
C HIS A 4 -24.53 35.34 -8.36
N ARG A 5 -25.23 34.36 -8.93
CA ARG A 5 -25.10 32.97 -8.49
C ARG A 5 -23.80 32.43 -9.12
N PRO A 6 -22.95 31.71 -8.38
CA PRO A 6 -21.83 31.01 -8.99
C PRO A 6 -22.36 29.97 -9.99
N GLU A 7 -21.70 29.88 -11.15
CA GLU A 7 -21.96 28.88 -12.18
C GLU A 7 -21.99 27.47 -11.56
N HIS A 8 -22.95 26.63 -11.94
CA HIS A 8 -23.01 25.25 -11.47
C HIS A 8 -21.78 24.50 -12.00
N HIS A 9 -20.91 24.02 -11.11
CA HIS A 9 -19.75 23.23 -11.51
C HIS A 9 -20.21 22.04 -12.38
N SER A 10 -19.41 21.71 -13.39
CA SER A 10 -19.62 20.55 -14.23
C SER A 10 -19.79 19.29 -13.37
N GLU A 11 -20.77 18.45 -13.72
CA GLU A 11 -21.05 17.22 -13.00
C GLU A 11 -19.78 16.33 -12.93
N PRO A 12 -19.61 15.55 -11.84
CA PRO A 12 -18.47 14.66 -11.70
C PRO A 12 -18.37 13.74 -12.91
N VAL A 13 -17.28 13.88 -13.66
CA VAL A 13 -16.98 12.94 -14.73
C VAL A 13 -16.58 11.62 -14.07
N LEU A 14 -17.29 10.55 -14.40
CA LEU A 14 -16.88 9.20 -14.05
C LEU A 14 -15.49 8.97 -14.64
N GLU A 15 -14.48 8.94 -13.78
CA GLU A 15 -13.12 8.58 -14.20
C GLU A 15 -13.16 7.21 -14.87
N SER A 16 -12.50 7.08 -16.02
CA SER A 16 -12.35 5.79 -16.70
C SER A 16 -11.74 4.77 -15.74
N GLY A 17 -12.10 3.49 -15.87
CA GLY A 17 -11.52 2.42 -15.05
C GLY A 17 -9.99 2.51 -15.02
N MET A 18 -9.43 2.75 -13.83
CA MET A 18 -7.99 2.90 -13.63
C MET A 18 -7.28 1.59 -13.97
N ASP A 19 -6.14 1.66 -14.68
CA ASP A 19 -5.28 0.49 -14.88
C ASP A 19 -4.49 0.20 -13.59
N TYR A 20 -4.73 -0.97 -13.00
CA TYR A 20 -4.13 -1.39 -11.74
C TYR A 20 -2.88 -2.24 -11.90
N ALA A 21 -2.40 -2.50 -13.12
CA ALA A 21 -1.30 -3.44 -13.35
C ALA A 21 -0.05 -3.13 -12.50
N GLU A 22 0.39 -1.87 -12.44
CA GLU A 22 1.56 -1.50 -11.65
C GLU A 22 1.28 -1.40 -10.15
N HIS A 23 0.04 -1.05 -9.75
CA HIS A 23 -0.41 -1.06 -8.36
C HIS A 23 -0.35 -2.48 -7.78
N GLU A 24 -0.92 -3.45 -8.49
CA GLU A 24 -0.92 -4.85 -8.07
C GLU A 24 0.49 -5.43 -8.03
N LYS A 25 1.32 -5.13 -9.03
CA LYS A 25 2.72 -5.57 -9.06
C LYS A 25 3.51 -5.07 -7.86
N THR A 26 3.39 -3.77 -7.53
CA THR A 26 4.09 -3.17 -6.39
C THR A 26 3.56 -3.72 -5.07
N TYR A 27 2.24 -3.87 -4.95
CA TYR A 27 1.60 -4.44 -3.75
C TYR A 27 2.05 -5.88 -3.50
N ASN A 28 2.11 -6.71 -4.55
CA ASN A 28 2.62 -8.08 -4.46
C ASN A 28 4.09 -8.10 -4.04
N GLY A 29 4.92 -7.21 -4.60
CA GLY A 29 6.31 -7.04 -4.19
C GLY A 29 6.45 -6.67 -2.71
N PHE A 30 5.62 -5.74 -2.23
CA PHE A 30 5.56 -5.36 -0.81
C PHE A 30 5.17 -6.54 0.08
N LEU A 31 4.12 -7.28 -0.27
CA LEU A 31 3.68 -8.46 0.49
C LEU A 31 4.79 -9.53 0.59
N ILE A 32 5.48 -9.80 -0.53
CA ILE A 32 6.61 -10.73 -0.55
C ILE A 32 7.71 -10.24 0.39
N GLY A 33 8.10 -8.96 0.28
CA GLY A 33 9.14 -8.35 1.11
C GLY A 33 8.83 -8.42 2.61
N VAL A 34 7.63 -8.00 3.00
CA VAL A 34 7.20 -8.01 4.42
C VAL A 34 7.13 -9.43 4.95
N LYS A 35 6.53 -10.37 4.20
CA LYS A 35 6.43 -11.78 4.61
C LYS A 35 7.80 -12.37 4.91
N TRP A 36 8.75 -12.22 4.00
CA TRP A 36 10.10 -12.77 4.19
C TRP A 36 10.92 -12.02 5.24
N SER A 37 10.72 -10.71 5.37
CA SER A 37 11.33 -9.93 6.44
C SER A 37 10.89 -10.41 7.82
N VAL A 38 9.59 -10.61 8.04
CA VAL A 38 9.06 -11.09 9.33
C VAL A 38 9.57 -12.50 9.65
N ILE A 39 9.53 -13.41 8.68
CA ILE A 39 10.05 -14.78 8.84
C ILE A 39 11.56 -14.74 9.15
N GLY A 40 12.33 -13.92 8.43
CA GLY A 40 13.76 -13.75 8.65
C GLY A 40 14.09 -13.22 10.03
N THR A 41 13.39 -12.17 10.49
CA THR A 41 13.57 -11.63 11.84
C THR A 41 13.24 -12.66 12.91
N ALA A 42 12.13 -13.41 12.78
CA ALA A 42 11.78 -14.46 13.73
C ALA A 42 12.84 -15.56 13.79
N ALA A 43 13.33 -16.02 12.62
CA ALA A 43 14.40 -17.02 12.55
C ALA A 43 15.70 -16.52 13.21
N LEU A 44 16.07 -15.25 12.97
CA LEU A 44 17.24 -14.65 13.60
C LEU A 44 17.12 -14.59 15.12
N LEU A 45 15.93 -14.27 15.66
CA LEU A 45 15.70 -14.27 17.11
C LEU A 45 15.83 -15.67 17.72
N ILE A 46 15.30 -16.69 17.04
CA ILE A 46 15.43 -18.10 17.47
C ILE A 46 16.90 -18.52 17.45
N ILE A 47 17.63 -18.21 16.39
CA ILE A 47 19.07 -18.50 16.29
C ILE A 47 19.83 -17.78 17.41
N LEU A 48 19.54 -16.49 17.62
CA LEU A 48 20.19 -15.68 18.66
C LEU A 48 19.96 -16.29 20.05
N TYR A 49 18.76 -16.81 20.34
CA TYR A 49 18.48 -17.51 21.59
C TYR A 49 19.45 -18.68 21.81
N PHE A 50 19.59 -19.59 20.85
CA PHE A 50 20.51 -20.73 20.98
C PHE A 50 21.99 -20.34 20.98
N VAL A 51 22.35 -19.25 20.31
CA VAL A 51 23.73 -18.72 20.31
C VAL A 51 24.10 -18.17 21.69
N VAL A 52 23.16 -17.54 22.40
CA VAL A 52 23.41 -16.91 23.70
C VAL A 52 23.13 -17.85 24.88
N GLN A 53 22.10 -18.70 24.78
CA GLN A 53 21.64 -19.64 25.81
C GLN A 53 21.36 -21.02 25.17
N PRO A 54 22.41 -21.84 24.98
CA PRO A 54 22.29 -23.16 24.34
C PRO A 54 21.50 -24.18 25.17
#